data_AF-A0A4W4GLM7-F1
#
_entry.id   AF-A0A4W4GLM7-F1
#
_cell.length_a   1.000
_cell.length_b   1.000
_cell.length_c   1.000
_cell.angle_alpha   90.00
_cell.angle_beta   90.00
_cell.angle_gamma   90.00
#
_symmetry.space_group_name_H-M   'P 1'
#
loop_
_entity.id
_entity.type
_entity.pdbx_description
1 polymer ?
#
loop_
_entity_poly.entity_id
_entity_poly.type
_entity_poly.pdbx_seq_one_letter_code
_entity_poly.pdbx_strand_id
1 'polypeptide(L)'
;DRSCHHATAGPAVTVEGPEAVAQMARCPQARPLSAAWRRQQRSQRWEVWTPLPFHMQGDVYNFLERPAGLKCFLYHFLVFLMVLICLIFSVLSTIEQYADFATGMLFWMEIVLVVFFGAEYVVRLWAAGCRSKYVGVKGRLRFIRKPISIIDLIVVVASVVVLSVGSNGQVFATSAIRGIRFLQILRMLHVDRQGGTWRLLGSVVFIHRQELLTTLYIGFLGLIFSSYFVYLAEKDAVDEEGKTDFSNYADALWWGVVTVTTIGYGDKVPQTWIGKAIASCFSVFAISFFALPAGILGSGFALKVQQKQRQKHFNRQIPAAASLIQVSMKLLTFFFFCHLNSDNSSPGNFRKLVSIILSPVFGKCKGLCYCFYSFVFFSSLSLFFL
;
A
#
# COMPACT_ATOMS: atom_id res chain seq x y z
N ASP A 1 -45.25 -48.15 -22.28
CA ASP A 1 -45.00 -49.61 -22.38
C ASP A 1 -43.60 -50.01 -21.95
N ARG A 2 -43.48 -51.30 -21.58
CA ARG A 2 -42.39 -52.29 -21.80
C ARG A 2 -40.94 -51.74 -21.79
N SER A 3 -40.02 -52.13 -20.90
CA SER A 3 -39.67 -53.45 -20.29
C SER A 3 -38.96 -54.44 -21.22
N CYS A 4 -37.67 -54.70 -20.90
CA CYS A 4 -36.80 -55.88 -21.13
C CYS A 4 -36.79 -56.65 -22.47
N HIS A 5 -35.60 -57.09 -22.95
CA HIS A 5 -35.08 -58.47 -22.78
C HIS A 5 -33.75 -58.77 -23.56
N HIS A 6 -32.96 -59.73 -23.03
CA HIS A 6 -31.86 -60.58 -23.58
C HIS A 6 -30.75 -60.01 -24.52
N ALA A 7 -29.45 -60.36 -24.49
CA ALA A 7 -28.57 -61.33 -23.79
C ALA A 7 -28.14 -62.65 -24.52
N THR A 8 -26.82 -62.76 -24.79
CA THR A 8 -25.96 -63.96 -25.05
C THR A 8 -24.50 -63.53 -24.73
N ALA A 9 -23.67 -64.21 -23.92
CA ALA A 9 -23.02 -65.54 -24.02
C ALA A 9 -21.96 -65.62 -25.15
N GLY A 10 -20.70 -66.05 -24.99
CA GLY A 10 -19.82 -66.53 -23.89
C GLY A 10 -18.37 -66.72 -24.46
N PRO A 11 -17.40 -67.51 -23.93
CA PRO A 11 -17.18 -68.14 -22.61
C PRO A 11 -16.20 -67.30 -21.72
N ALA A 12 -16.00 -67.47 -20.40
CA ALA A 12 -16.01 -68.60 -19.45
C ALA A 12 -14.67 -69.35 -19.27
N VAL A 13 -13.95 -69.04 -18.17
CA VAL A 13 -12.91 -69.87 -17.51
C VAL A 13 -13.10 -69.74 -16.00
N THR A 14 -12.91 -70.83 -15.24
CA THR A 14 -13.09 -70.93 -13.77
C THR A 14 -12.07 -71.94 -13.20
N VAL A 15 -11.79 -72.02 -11.90
CA VAL A 15 -12.42 -71.32 -10.75
C VAL A 15 -11.45 -70.25 -10.17
N GLU A 16 -11.12 -70.01 -8.89
CA GLU A 16 -11.37 -70.60 -7.56
C GLU A 16 -11.59 -69.49 -6.49
N GLY A 17 -12.10 -69.89 -5.32
CA GLY A 17 -12.11 -69.16 -4.06
C GLY A 17 -12.43 -70.15 -2.91
N PRO A 18 -12.33 -69.78 -1.61
CA PRO A 18 -12.35 -68.43 -1.05
C PRO A 18 -11.15 -68.14 -0.09
N GLU A 19 -11.39 -67.52 1.07
CA GLU A 19 -10.48 -67.40 2.24
C GLU A 19 -9.21 -66.50 2.16
N ALA A 20 -9.36 -65.18 2.00
CA ALA A 20 -8.30 -64.21 2.39
C ALA A 20 -8.73 -62.77 2.78
N VAL A 21 -10.04 -62.48 2.92
CA VAL A 21 -10.58 -61.10 2.99
C VAL A 21 -10.39 -60.41 4.36
N ALA A 22 -9.46 -60.88 5.21
CA ALA A 22 -9.46 -60.60 6.65
C ALA A 22 -8.15 -60.03 7.24
N GLN A 23 -7.23 -59.43 6.45
CA GLN A 23 -5.90 -59.08 7.00
C GLN A 23 -5.19 -57.79 6.53
N MET A 24 -5.90 -56.69 6.25
CA MET A 24 -5.24 -55.36 6.20
C MET A 24 -5.99 -54.18 6.84
N ALA A 25 -6.96 -54.44 7.72
CA ALA A 25 -7.70 -53.43 8.46
C ALA A 25 -7.19 -53.25 9.92
N ARG A 26 -5.91 -52.89 10.11
CA ARG A 26 -5.39 -52.45 11.43
C ARG A 26 -4.52 -51.19 11.31
N CYS A 27 -5.17 -50.04 11.18
CA CYS A 27 -4.55 -48.79 11.58
C CYS A 27 -4.27 -48.86 13.10
N PRO A 28 -3.06 -48.58 13.59
CA PRO A 28 -2.78 -48.61 15.02
C PRO A 28 -3.60 -47.52 15.71
N GLN A 29 -4.46 -47.92 16.65
CA GLN A 29 -5.36 -47.00 17.37
C GLN A 29 -4.57 -45.84 17.97
N ALA A 30 -4.96 -44.61 17.60
CA ALA A 30 -4.41 -43.41 18.20
C ALA A 30 -4.68 -43.44 19.71
N ARG A 31 -3.62 -43.65 20.52
CA ARG A 31 -3.73 -43.65 21.98
C ARG A 31 -4.37 -42.32 22.42
N PRO A 32 -5.38 -42.33 23.30
CA PRO A 32 -6.02 -41.09 23.74
C PRO A 32 -4.99 -40.16 24.36
N LEU A 33 -4.92 -38.92 23.88
CA LEU A 33 -4.02 -37.90 24.42
C LEU A 33 -4.25 -37.77 25.92
N SER A 34 -3.20 -38.10 26.69
CA SER A 34 -3.29 -38.26 28.13
C SER A 34 -3.75 -36.97 28.81
N ALA A 35 -4.37 -37.10 29.99
CA ALA A 35 -4.77 -35.94 30.79
C ALA A 35 -3.58 -35.04 31.19
N ALA A 36 -2.34 -35.53 31.06
CA ALA A 36 -1.12 -34.73 31.16
C ALA A 36 -0.98 -33.74 29.98
N TRP A 37 -1.17 -34.17 28.73
CA TRP A 37 -1.14 -33.27 27.56
C TRP A 37 -2.19 -32.15 27.66
N ARG A 38 -3.39 -32.46 28.16
CA ARG A 38 -4.45 -31.45 28.38
C ARG A 38 -4.17 -30.49 29.55
N ARG A 39 -3.35 -30.90 30.54
CA ARG A 39 -2.80 -30.01 31.57
C ARG A 39 -1.65 -29.17 31.03
N GLN A 40 -0.75 -29.75 30.23
CA GLN A 40 0.42 -29.08 29.68
C GLN A 40 0.05 -28.03 28.62
N GLN A 41 -0.98 -28.25 27.80
CA GLN A 41 -1.57 -27.20 26.96
C GLN A 41 -2.23 -26.08 27.78
N ARG A 42 -2.83 -26.39 28.94
CA ARG A 42 -3.36 -25.36 29.85
C ARG A 42 -2.24 -24.52 30.49
N SER A 43 -1.05 -25.11 30.64
CA SER A 43 0.20 -24.44 31.04
C SER A 43 0.90 -23.68 29.91
N GLN A 44 0.43 -23.78 28.66
CA GLN A 44 0.89 -22.98 27.51
C GLN A 44 -0.19 -22.02 27.01
N ARG A 45 -1.04 -21.52 27.92
CA ARG A 45 -1.68 -20.22 27.74
C ARG A 45 -0.58 -19.16 27.88
N TRP A 46 -0.21 -18.55 26.76
CA TRP A 46 0.87 -17.56 26.64
C TRP A 46 0.47 -16.21 27.24
N GLU A 47 0.26 -16.16 28.55
CA GLU A 47 -0.06 -14.95 29.31
C GLU A 47 1.09 -14.55 30.24
N VAL A 48 1.40 -13.25 30.20
CA VAL A 48 2.08 -12.47 31.25
C VAL A 48 3.48 -12.95 31.69
N TRP A 49 4.46 -12.73 30.80
CA TRP A 49 5.76 -12.13 31.18
C TRP A 49 6.24 -11.07 30.17
N THR A 50 5.30 -10.41 29.48
CA THR A 50 5.54 -9.05 28.96
C THR A 50 5.31 -8.05 30.09
N PRO A 51 6.20 -7.06 30.32
CA PRO A 51 5.94 -6.01 31.30
C PRO A 51 4.67 -5.25 30.93
N LEU A 52 3.83 -4.92 31.93
CA LEU A 52 2.55 -4.21 31.76
C LEU A 52 2.56 -3.07 30.69
N PRO A 53 3.56 -2.16 30.63
CA PRO A 53 3.61 -1.12 29.60
C PRO A 53 3.68 -1.62 28.15
N PHE A 54 4.18 -2.83 27.88
CA PHE A 54 4.23 -3.37 26.51
C PHE A 54 2.86 -3.70 25.93
N HIS A 55 1.90 -4.14 26.75
CA HIS A 55 0.54 -4.42 26.27
C HIS A 55 -0.14 -3.10 25.86
N MET A 56 -0.12 -2.11 26.75
CA MET A 56 -0.69 -0.78 26.50
C MET A 56 -0.02 -0.07 25.31
N GLN A 57 1.30 -0.16 25.15
CA GLN A 57 1.99 0.35 23.95
C GLN A 57 1.56 -0.37 22.67
N GLY A 58 1.30 -1.69 22.75
CA GLY A 58 0.75 -2.47 21.64
C GLY A 58 -0.65 -2.01 21.25
N ASP A 59 -1.55 -1.84 22.21
CA ASP A 59 -2.93 -1.43 21.99
C ASP A 59 -3.03 0.00 21.45
N VAL A 60 -2.32 0.95 22.04
CA VAL A 60 -2.26 2.35 21.56
C VAL A 60 -1.63 2.43 20.16
N TYR A 61 -0.57 1.65 19.90
CA TYR A 61 0.02 1.58 18.56
C TYR A 61 -0.92 0.92 17.54
N ASN A 62 -1.75 -0.04 17.93
CA ASN A 62 -2.76 -0.61 17.04
C ASN A 62 -3.92 0.37 16.80
N PHE A 63 -4.45 1.01 17.84
CA PHE A 63 -5.52 2.01 17.74
C PHE A 63 -5.14 3.17 16.81
N LEU A 64 -3.93 3.73 16.96
CA LEU A 64 -3.43 4.83 16.13
C LEU A 64 -2.87 4.33 14.77
N GLU A 65 -1.91 3.41 14.81
CA GLU A 65 -1.22 2.81 13.65
C GLU A 65 -2.18 2.16 12.63
N ARG A 66 -3.19 1.43 13.14
CA ARG A 66 -3.94 0.38 12.42
C ARG A 66 -5.42 0.36 12.84
N PRO A 67 -6.18 1.43 12.56
CA PRO A 67 -7.58 1.54 12.98
C PRO A 67 -8.41 0.34 12.50
N ALA A 68 -9.01 -0.37 13.45
CA ALA A 68 -9.86 -1.53 13.22
C ALA A 68 -11.12 -1.43 14.09
N GLY A 69 -12.29 -1.70 13.49
CA GLY A 69 -13.59 -1.55 14.16
C GLY A 69 -14.03 -0.09 14.36
N LEU A 70 -15.28 0.07 14.80
CA LEU A 70 -16.00 1.35 14.79
C LEU A 70 -15.38 2.44 15.67
N LYS A 71 -14.82 2.08 16.84
CA LYS A 71 -14.22 3.06 17.78
C LYS A 71 -13.01 3.78 17.15
N CYS A 72 -12.14 3.04 16.47
CA CYS A 72 -10.97 3.62 15.79
C CYS A 72 -11.39 4.46 14.59
N PHE A 73 -12.40 4.00 13.83
CA PHE A 73 -12.97 4.77 12.72
C PHE A 73 -13.57 6.11 13.20
N LEU A 74 -14.35 6.10 14.27
CA LEU A 74 -14.95 7.31 14.85
C LEU A 74 -13.89 8.32 15.30
N TYR A 75 -12.83 7.87 15.98
CA TYR A 75 -11.70 8.74 16.33
C TYR A 75 -11.09 9.41 15.10
N HIS A 76 -10.72 8.62 14.09
CA HIS A 76 -10.12 9.12 12.85
C HIS A 76 -11.05 10.06 12.08
N PHE A 77 -12.36 9.79 12.08
CA PHE A 77 -13.38 10.62 11.44
C PHE A 77 -13.60 11.96 12.17
N LEU A 78 -13.61 11.96 13.51
CA LEU A 78 -13.70 13.18 14.31
C LEU A 78 -12.45 14.06 14.13
N VAL A 79 -11.26 13.47 14.10
CA VAL A 79 -10.01 14.21 13.82
C VAL A 79 -10.02 14.80 12.40
N PHE A 80 -10.51 14.05 11.41
CA PHE A 80 -10.71 14.56 10.05
C PHE A 80 -11.71 15.73 10.01
N LEU A 81 -12.86 15.61 10.67
CA LEU A 81 -13.88 16.66 10.74
C LEU A 81 -13.35 17.94 11.43
N MET A 82 -12.57 17.78 12.50
CA MET A 82 -11.95 18.89 13.22
C MET A 82 -10.95 19.68 12.33
N VAL A 83 -10.16 18.98 11.52
CA VAL A 83 -9.27 19.61 10.51
C VAL A 83 -10.06 20.25 9.37
N LEU A 84 -11.13 19.61 8.90
CA LEU A 84 -12.01 20.13 7.86
C LEU A 84 -12.70 21.44 8.28
N ILE A 85 -13.20 21.51 9.52
CA ILE A 85 -13.79 22.72 10.10
C ILE A 85 -12.75 23.83 10.19
N CYS A 86 -11.52 23.54 10.63
CA CYS A 86 -10.42 24.50 10.63
C CYS A 86 -10.08 25.02 9.22
N LEU A 87 -10.11 24.16 8.20
CA LEU A 87 -9.89 24.56 6.81
C LEU A 87 -11.02 25.47 6.30
N ILE A 88 -12.28 25.17 6.64
CA ILE A 88 -13.44 26.01 6.31
C ILE A 88 -13.30 27.39 6.95
N PHE A 89 -12.96 27.49 8.24
CA PHE A 89 -12.69 28.78 8.89
C PHE A 89 -11.49 29.53 8.28
N SER A 90 -10.47 28.80 7.79
CA SER A 90 -9.34 29.42 7.08
C SER A 90 -9.80 30.07 5.76
N VAL A 91 -10.68 29.43 5.00
CA VAL A 91 -11.30 30.01 3.78
C VAL A 91 -12.25 31.17 4.12
N LEU A 92 -13.09 31.04 5.16
CA LEU A 92 -13.95 32.15 5.60
C LEU A 92 -13.12 33.37 6.04
N SER A 93 -11.93 33.16 6.62
CA SER A 93 -11.00 34.23 7.01
C SER A 93 -10.26 34.90 5.83
N THR A 94 -10.59 34.58 4.58
CA THR A 94 -10.21 35.37 3.39
C THR A 94 -11.37 36.17 2.80
N ILE A 95 -12.57 36.10 3.37
CA ILE A 95 -13.73 36.92 2.98
C ILE A 95 -13.83 38.09 3.96
N GLU A 96 -13.72 39.33 3.49
CA GLU A 96 -13.66 40.53 4.35
C GLU A 96 -14.84 40.62 5.34
N GLN A 97 -16.05 40.30 4.87
CA GLN A 97 -17.28 40.29 5.68
C GLN A 97 -17.24 39.38 6.92
N TYR A 98 -16.36 38.36 6.93
CA TYR A 98 -16.24 37.39 8.02
C TYR A 98 -14.83 37.36 8.64
N ALA A 99 -13.91 38.22 8.18
CA ALA A 99 -12.49 38.11 8.43
C ALA A 99 -12.13 38.17 9.92
N ASP A 100 -12.71 39.12 10.67
CA ASP A 100 -12.40 39.33 12.09
C ASP A 100 -12.88 38.16 12.96
N PHE A 101 -14.16 37.78 12.82
CA PHE A 101 -14.76 36.65 13.54
C PHE A 101 -14.03 35.33 13.21
N ALA A 102 -13.80 35.05 11.92
CA ALA A 102 -13.12 33.84 11.49
C ALA A 102 -11.66 33.81 11.97
N THR A 103 -10.94 34.94 11.97
CA THR A 103 -9.55 35.00 12.45
C THR A 103 -9.46 34.80 13.96
N GLY A 104 -10.37 35.39 14.74
CA GLY A 104 -10.45 35.17 16.19
C GLY A 104 -10.74 33.72 16.56
N MET A 105 -11.72 33.09 15.90
CA MET A 105 -12.04 31.67 16.10
C MET A 105 -10.90 30.74 15.63
N LEU A 106 -10.25 31.06 14.51
CA LEU A 106 -9.13 30.30 13.96
C LEU A 106 -7.93 30.28 14.91
N PHE A 107 -7.60 31.39 15.59
CA PHE A 107 -6.50 31.44 16.55
C PHE A 107 -6.69 30.44 17.70
N TRP A 108 -7.86 30.41 18.33
CA TRP A 108 -8.18 29.45 19.39
C TRP A 108 -8.21 28.00 18.89
N MET A 109 -8.78 27.76 17.71
CA MET A 109 -8.79 26.43 17.09
C MET A 109 -7.38 25.95 16.74
N GLU A 110 -6.49 26.82 16.26
CA GLU A 110 -5.09 26.49 15.94
C GLU A 110 -4.30 26.09 17.21
N ILE A 111 -4.54 26.75 18.34
CA ILE A 111 -3.97 26.37 19.64
C ILE A 111 -4.45 24.97 20.07
N VAL A 112 -5.76 24.72 20.01
CA VAL A 112 -6.32 23.40 20.36
C VAL A 112 -5.76 22.31 19.43
N LEU A 113 -5.66 22.58 18.12
CA LEU A 113 -5.12 21.66 17.13
C LEU A 113 -3.64 21.35 17.34
N VAL A 114 -2.79 22.35 17.60
CA VAL A 114 -1.34 22.11 17.76
C VAL A 114 -1.04 21.33 19.05
N VAL A 115 -1.78 21.60 20.13
CA VAL A 115 -1.67 20.83 21.38
C VAL A 115 -2.15 19.40 21.17
N PHE A 116 -3.30 19.21 20.49
CA PHE A 116 -3.83 17.89 20.17
C PHE A 116 -2.88 17.06 19.29
N PHE A 117 -2.40 17.61 18.17
CA PHE A 117 -1.49 16.90 17.27
C PHE A 117 -0.09 16.71 17.84
N GLY A 118 0.43 17.68 18.61
CA GLY A 118 1.68 17.52 19.35
C GLY A 118 1.60 16.37 20.37
N ALA A 119 0.52 16.30 21.15
CA ALA A 119 0.26 15.20 22.06
C ALA A 119 0.10 13.86 21.31
N GLU A 120 -0.68 13.82 20.23
CA GLU A 120 -0.87 12.60 19.44
C GLU A 120 0.45 12.10 18.82
N TYR A 121 1.29 13.02 18.31
CA TYR A 121 2.62 12.70 17.78
C TYR A 121 3.52 12.07 18.84
N VAL A 122 3.59 12.67 20.04
CA VAL A 122 4.39 12.16 21.16
C VAL A 122 3.90 10.79 21.62
N VAL A 123 2.58 10.62 21.80
CA VAL A 123 1.97 9.32 22.16
C VAL A 123 2.26 8.26 21.10
N ARG A 124 2.18 8.61 19.81
CA ARG A 124 2.47 7.70 18.70
C ARG A 124 3.94 7.32 18.61
N LEU A 125 4.85 8.27 18.83
CA LEU A 125 6.30 8.05 18.89
C LEU A 125 6.71 7.20 20.10
N TRP A 126 6.02 7.34 21.23
CA TRP A 126 6.16 6.48 22.41
C TRP A 126 5.68 5.05 22.12
N ALA A 127 4.43 4.91 21.66
CA ALA A 127 3.79 3.61 21.40
C ALA A 127 4.47 2.79 20.29
N ALA A 128 5.11 3.44 19.31
CA ALA A 128 5.92 2.77 18.28
C ALA A 128 7.03 1.85 18.85
N GLY A 129 7.42 2.03 20.11
CA GLY A 129 8.38 1.18 20.82
C GLY A 129 7.97 -0.30 20.97
N CYS A 130 6.67 -0.63 20.86
CA CYS A 130 6.20 -2.02 20.91
C CYS A 130 6.68 -2.88 19.73
N ARG A 131 7.22 -2.27 18.67
CA ARG A 131 7.72 -2.97 17.48
C ARG A 131 9.24 -3.10 17.55
N SER A 132 9.75 -4.34 17.57
CA SER A 132 11.20 -4.67 17.52
C SER A 132 12.04 -3.78 16.57
N LYS A 133 11.55 -3.46 15.37
CA LYS A 133 12.23 -2.58 14.38
C LYS A 133 12.52 -1.14 14.88
N TYR A 134 11.80 -0.67 15.89
CA TYR A 134 11.82 0.71 16.41
C TYR A 134 12.21 0.82 17.91
N VAL A 135 12.72 -0.26 18.51
CA VAL A 135 13.20 -0.26 19.91
C VAL A 135 14.47 0.61 20.06
N GLY A 136 14.56 1.32 21.19
CA GLY A 136 15.70 2.19 21.54
C GLY A 136 15.76 3.49 20.73
N VAL A 137 16.70 4.38 21.07
CA VAL A 137 16.81 5.73 20.46
C VAL A 137 17.03 5.66 18.94
N LYS A 138 17.94 4.79 18.48
CA LYS A 138 18.17 4.54 17.04
C LYS A 138 16.92 4.00 16.33
N GLY A 139 16.08 3.25 17.04
CA GLY A 139 14.79 2.75 16.54
C GLY A 139 13.72 3.84 16.45
N ARG A 140 13.59 4.71 17.45
CA ARG A 140 12.67 5.86 17.41
C ARG A 140 13.05 6.87 16.33
N LEU A 141 14.34 7.17 16.14
CA LEU A 141 14.82 8.02 15.04
C LEU A 141 14.47 7.43 13.65
N ARG A 142 14.52 6.10 13.51
CA ARG A 142 14.07 5.39 12.29
C ARG A 142 12.54 5.48 12.07
N PHE A 143 11.75 5.68 13.13
CA PHE A 143 10.31 5.96 12.99
C PHE A 143 10.06 7.40 12.52
N ILE A 144 10.73 8.39 13.14
CA ILE A 144 10.62 9.81 12.76
C ILE A 144 10.96 10.02 11.28
N ARG A 145 11.98 9.32 10.75
CA ARG A 145 12.39 9.37 9.34
C ARG A 145 11.40 8.75 8.33
N LYS A 146 10.21 8.28 8.73
CA LYS A 146 9.12 7.95 7.78
C LYS A 146 8.58 9.26 7.17
N PRO A 147 8.27 9.35 5.86
CA PRO A 147 7.79 10.59 5.24
C PRO A 147 6.53 11.17 5.91
N ILE A 148 5.55 10.32 6.26
CA ILE A 148 4.33 10.75 6.97
C ILE A 148 4.63 11.28 8.38
N SER A 149 5.64 10.73 9.06
CA SER A 149 6.10 11.18 10.38
C SER A 149 7.01 12.41 10.32
N ILE A 150 7.50 12.77 9.14
CA ILE A 150 8.18 14.05 8.85
C ILE A 150 7.13 15.12 8.58
N ILE A 151 6.12 14.85 7.75
CA ILE A 151 5.01 15.79 7.46
C ILE A 151 4.32 16.23 8.75
N ASP A 152 3.93 15.28 9.61
CA ASP A 152 3.27 15.57 10.90
C ASP A 152 4.17 16.42 11.83
N LEU A 153 5.49 16.15 11.85
CA LEU A 153 6.45 16.94 12.61
C LEU A 153 6.61 18.37 12.06
N ILE A 154 6.72 18.52 10.73
CA ILE A 154 6.82 19.84 10.07
C ILE A 154 5.57 20.67 10.36
N VAL A 155 4.38 20.06 10.27
CA VAL A 155 3.09 20.69 10.59
C VAL A 155 3.06 21.19 12.03
N VAL A 156 3.36 20.33 13.01
CA VAL A 156 3.32 20.71 14.44
C VAL A 156 4.35 21.80 14.74
N VAL A 157 5.59 21.68 14.24
CA VAL A 157 6.63 22.70 14.44
C VAL A 157 6.24 24.03 13.79
N ALA A 158 5.69 24.02 12.58
CA ALA A 158 5.25 25.23 11.90
C ALA A 158 4.11 25.94 12.65
N SER A 159 3.09 25.21 13.11
CA SER A 159 2.01 25.77 13.94
C SER A 159 2.53 26.39 15.25
N VAL A 160 3.52 25.78 15.92
CA VAL A 160 4.15 26.38 17.11
C VAL A 160 4.91 27.68 16.76
N VAL A 161 5.61 27.73 15.63
CA VAL A 161 6.29 28.95 15.15
C VAL A 161 5.28 30.05 14.82
N VAL A 162 4.14 29.74 14.21
CA VAL A 162 3.06 30.73 13.95
C VAL A 162 2.57 31.37 15.24
N LEU A 163 2.20 30.55 16.22
CA LEU A 163 1.56 31.03 17.45
C LEU A 163 2.55 31.84 18.30
N SER A 164 3.81 31.43 18.35
CA SER A 164 4.85 32.18 19.07
C SER A 164 5.23 33.50 18.38
N VAL A 165 5.32 33.56 17.05
CA VAL A 165 5.56 34.82 16.32
C VAL A 165 4.34 35.75 16.37
N GLY A 166 3.13 35.21 16.15
CA GLY A 166 1.89 35.99 16.16
C GLY A 166 1.57 36.63 17.52
N SER A 167 1.92 35.97 18.63
CA SER A 167 1.75 36.49 19.99
C SER A 167 2.57 37.76 20.29
N ASN A 168 3.63 38.02 19.52
CA ASN A 168 4.55 39.14 19.75
C ASN A 168 4.19 40.43 18.98
N GLY A 169 3.04 40.49 18.31
CA GLY A 169 2.46 41.73 17.76
C GLY A 169 3.22 42.42 16.62
N GLN A 170 4.37 41.88 16.16
CA GLN A 170 5.15 42.48 15.08
C GLN A 170 4.35 42.50 13.76
N VAL A 171 4.24 43.68 13.14
CA VAL A 171 3.38 43.91 11.96
C VAL A 171 3.69 42.96 10.78
N PHE A 172 4.95 42.56 10.63
CA PHE A 172 5.42 41.55 9.65
C PHE A 172 4.71 40.19 9.78
N ALA A 173 4.22 39.83 10.98
CA ALA A 173 3.49 38.59 11.19
C ALA A 173 2.22 38.51 10.31
N THR A 174 1.56 39.63 10.02
CA THR A 174 0.32 39.66 9.21
C THR A 174 0.49 39.06 7.81
N SER A 175 1.66 39.21 7.19
CA SER A 175 1.96 38.60 5.88
C SER A 175 2.41 37.14 6.02
N ALA A 176 3.25 36.84 7.02
CA ALA A 176 3.70 35.48 7.30
C ALA A 176 2.53 34.53 7.65
N ILE A 177 1.57 35.01 8.45
CA ILE A 177 0.35 34.28 8.84
C ILE A 177 -0.46 33.86 7.60
N ARG A 178 -0.59 34.72 6.58
CA ARG A 178 -1.27 34.37 5.31
C ARG A 178 -0.58 33.21 4.61
N GLY A 179 0.74 33.26 4.48
CA GLY A 179 1.52 32.18 3.88
C GLY A 179 1.40 30.86 4.64
N ILE A 180 1.28 30.91 5.97
CA ILE A 180 1.24 29.70 6.80
C ILE A 180 -0.18 29.10 6.92
N ARG A 181 -1.25 29.83 6.56
CA ARG A 181 -2.58 29.22 6.31
C ARG A 181 -2.49 28.07 5.29
N PHE A 182 -1.57 28.14 4.31
CA PHE A 182 -1.31 27.04 3.37
C PHE A 182 -0.78 25.77 4.07
N LEU A 183 0.02 25.88 5.14
CA LEU A 183 0.50 24.71 5.87
C LEU A 183 -0.63 23.99 6.65
N GLN A 184 -1.76 24.67 6.90
CA GLN A 184 -2.96 24.01 7.45
C GLN A 184 -3.55 22.98 6.47
N ILE A 185 -3.38 23.16 5.15
CA ILE A 185 -3.81 22.19 4.12
C ILE A 185 -2.98 20.90 4.23
N LEU A 186 -1.70 21.00 4.61
CA LEU A 186 -0.84 19.82 4.82
C LEU A 186 -1.33 18.93 5.96
N ARG A 187 -2.16 19.41 6.90
CA ARG A 187 -2.84 18.54 7.88
C ARG A 187 -3.73 17.51 7.20
N MET A 188 -4.40 17.84 6.10
CA MET A 188 -5.24 16.86 5.38
C MET A 188 -4.43 15.63 4.91
N LEU A 189 -3.11 15.78 4.69
CA LEU A 189 -2.22 14.68 4.30
C LEU A 189 -1.88 13.73 5.46
N HIS A 190 -1.99 14.13 6.74
CA HIS A 190 -1.72 13.22 7.87
C HIS A 190 -2.79 12.13 8.03
N VAL A 191 -3.92 12.25 7.33
CA VAL A 191 -5.08 11.35 7.44
C VAL A 191 -4.81 9.97 6.82
N ASP A 192 -4.07 9.86 5.70
CA ASP A 192 -3.55 8.57 5.19
C ASP A 192 -2.28 8.15 5.97
N ARG A 193 -2.45 7.89 7.26
CA ARG A 193 -1.37 7.53 8.20
C ARG A 193 -0.53 6.31 7.76
N GLN A 194 -1.05 5.43 6.91
CA GLN A 194 -0.32 4.27 6.40
C GLN A 194 0.33 4.48 5.02
N GLY A 195 0.05 5.59 4.34
CA GLY A 195 0.34 5.75 2.92
C GLY A 195 -0.28 4.62 2.11
N GLY A 196 -1.47 4.16 2.51
CA GLY A 196 -2.16 3.01 1.91
C GLY A 196 -2.64 3.33 0.51
N THR A 197 -3.22 4.52 0.34
CA THR A 197 -3.74 5.04 -0.93
C THR A 197 -2.59 5.38 -1.87
N TRP A 198 -1.60 6.14 -1.38
CA TRP A 198 -0.40 6.52 -2.15
C TRP A 198 0.37 5.30 -2.68
N ARG A 199 0.54 4.27 -1.85
CA ARG A 199 1.20 3.00 -2.24
C ARG A 199 0.36 2.19 -3.23
N LEU A 200 -0.97 2.20 -3.10
CA LEU A 200 -1.86 1.52 -4.05
C LEU A 200 -1.79 2.19 -5.42
N LEU A 201 -1.97 3.51 -5.45
CA LEU A 201 -1.91 4.40 -6.62
C LEU A 201 -0.55 4.30 -7.32
N GLY A 202 0.55 4.59 -6.62
CA GLY A 202 1.89 4.52 -7.19
C GLY A 202 2.24 3.13 -7.74
N SER A 203 1.71 2.07 -7.14
CA SER A 203 1.85 0.71 -7.65
C SER A 203 0.89 0.36 -8.81
N VAL A 204 -0.21 1.10 -9.05
CA VAL A 204 -0.98 0.99 -10.32
C VAL A 204 -0.24 1.75 -11.41
N VAL A 205 0.13 3.02 -11.14
CA VAL A 205 0.92 3.88 -12.03
C VAL A 205 2.20 3.18 -12.49
N PHE A 206 2.95 2.54 -11.59
CA PHE A 206 4.20 1.84 -11.95
C PHE A 206 3.98 0.61 -12.85
N ILE A 207 2.85 -0.09 -12.72
CA ILE A 207 2.50 -1.23 -13.59
C ILE A 207 2.17 -0.68 -15.00
N HIS A 208 1.24 0.26 -15.08
CA HIS A 208 0.73 0.84 -16.33
C HIS A 208 1.59 1.99 -16.88
N ARG A 209 2.83 2.15 -16.40
CA ARG A 209 3.68 3.32 -16.70
C ARG A 209 3.95 3.52 -18.19
N GLN A 210 4.05 2.43 -18.97
CA GLN A 210 4.30 2.51 -20.41
C GLN A 210 3.07 3.04 -21.16
N GLU A 211 1.88 2.53 -20.82
CA GLU A 211 0.61 2.96 -21.40
C GLU A 211 0.32 4.43 -21.06
N LEU A 212 0.55 4.82 -19.81
CA LEU A 212 0.40 6.19 -19.31
C LEU A 212 1.39 7.17 -19.98
N LEU A 213 2.66 6.80 -20.10
CA LEU A 213 3.66 7.64 -20.78
C LEU A 213 3.38 7.75 -22.28
N THR A 214 2.93 6.67 -22.93
CA THR A 214 2.62 6.68 -24.37
C THR A 214 1.42 7.57 -24.67
N THR A 215 0.35 7.46 -23.89
CA THR A 215 -0.86 8.29 -24.05
C THR A 215 -0.60 9.76 -23.74
N LEU A 216 0.14 10.06 -22.67
CA LEU A 216 0.55 11.44 -22.34
C LEU A 216 1.50 12.03 -23.40
N TYR A 217 2.45 11.26 -23.92
CA TYR A 217 3.35 11.71 -24.99
C TYR A 217 2.59 12.06 -26.28
N ILE A 218 1.70 11.19 -26.74
CA ILE A 218 0.90 11.43 -27.96
C ILE A 218 -0.06 12.61 -27.75
N GLY A 219 -0.72 12.69 -26.58
CA GLY A 219 -1.59 13.80 -26.23
C GLY A 219 -0.84 15.15 -26.20
N PHE A 220 0.34 15.21 -25.57
CA PHE A 220 1.14 16.42 -25.50
C PHE A 220 1.71 16.83 -26.88
N LEU A 221 2.12 15.86 -27.70
CA LEU A 221 2.54 16.12 -29.08
C LEU A 221 1.38 16.69 -29.92
N GLY A 222 0.18 16.12 -29.78
CA GLY A 222 -1.04 16.61 -30.42
C GLY A 222 -1.45 18.01 -29.96
N LEU A 223 -1.32 18.31 -28.66
CA LEU A 223 -1.53 19.65 -28.09
C LEU A 223 -0.60 20.69 -28.73
N ILE A 224 0.71 20.41 -28.77
CA ILE A 224 1.73 21.33 -29.30
C ILE A 224 1.48 21.63 -30.78
N PHE A 225 1.19 20.61 -31.60
CA PHE A 225 0.85 20.79 -33.02
C PHE A 225 -0.48 21.52 -33.20
N SER A 226 -1.54 21.13 -32.49
CA SER A 226 -2.86 21.76 -32.59
C SER A 226 -2.79 23.26 -32.27
N SER A 227 -2.14 23.61 -31.16
CA SER A 227 -1.94 25.00 -30.75
C SER A 227 -1.12 25.78 -31.78
N TYR A 228 -0.15 25.15 -32.44
CA TYR A 228 0.69 25.82 -33.44
C TYR A 228 -0.07 26.05 -34.76
N PHE A 229 -0.84 25.08 -35.24
CA PHE A 229 -1.66 25.25 -36.43
C PHE A 229 -2.81 26.24 -36.22
N VAL A 230 -3.44 26.26 -35.03
CA VAL A 230 -4.46 27.28 -34.68
C VAL A 230 -3.83 28.66 -34.52
N TYR A 231 -2.65 28.79 -33.90
CA TYR A 231 -1.92 30.05 -33.87
C TYR A 231 -1.64 30.60 -35.28
N LEU A 232 -1.13 29.76 -36.19
CA LEU A 232 -0.88 30.18 -37.58
C LEU A 232 -2.15 30.55 -38.35
N ALA A 233 -3.31 29.98 -38.00
CA ALA A 233 -4.60 30.30 -38.59
C ALA A 233 -5.22 31.61 -38.04
N GLU A 234 -5.03 31.90 -36.75
CA GLU A 234 -5.74 32.97 -36.03
C GLU A 234 -4.86 34.19 -35.68
N LYS A 235 -3.54 34.14 -35.87
CA LYS A 235 -2.62 35.26 -35.52
C LYS A 235 -2.95 36.62 -36.17
N ASP A 236 -3.62 36.60 -37.32
CA ASP A 236 -4.05 37.80 -38.08
C ASP A 236 -5.57 38.05 -37.95
N ALA A 237 -6.28 37.20 -37.20
CA ALA A 237 -7.71 37.34 -36.98
C ALA A 237 -7.98 38.32 -35.84
N VAL A 238 -8.94 39.21 -36.06
CA VAL A 238 -9.37 40.23 -35.10
C VAL A 238 -10.82 39.93 -34.74
N ASP A 239 -11.11 39.91 -33.44
CA ASP A 239 -12.44 39.69 -32.89
C ASP A 239 -13.35 40.94 -33.03
N GLU A 240 -14.66 40.80 -32.77
CA GLU A 240 -15.63 41.91 -32.88
C GLU A 240 -15.28 43.11 -31.98
N GLU A 241 -14.55 42.89 -30.88
CA GLU A 241 -14.03 43.95 -30.00
C GLU A 241 -12.75 44.65 -30.52
N GLY A 242 -12.22 44.29 -31.69
CA GLY A 242 -10.99 44.85 -32.25
C GLY A 242 -9.69 44.30 -31.64
N LYS A 243 -9.76 43.16 -30.95
CA LYS A 243 -8.63 42.51 -30.25
C LYS A 243 -8.16 41.24 -30.97
N THR A 244 -6.95 40.79 -30.68
CA THR A 244 -6.37 39.54 -31.21
C THR A 244 -6.22 38.50 -30.09
N ASP A 245 -7.16 37.55 -30.01
CA ASP A 245 -7.17 36.46 -29.00
C ASP A 245 -5.86 35.65 -28.96
N PHE A 246 -5.26 35.44 -30.13
CA PHE A 246 -4.09 34.61 -30.35
C PHE A 246 -2.83 35.46 -30.58
N SER A 247 -2.63 36.49 -29.75
CA SER A 247 -1.53 37.47 -29.87
C SER A 247 -0.13 36.84 -29.92
N ASN A 248 0.04 35.68 -29.27
CA ASN A 248 1.29 34.93 -29.24
C ASN A 248 1.04 33.41 -29.07
N TYR A 249 2.07 32.59 -29.25
CA TYR A 249 1.95 31.13 -29.18
C TYR A 249 1.51 30.61 -27.80
N ALA A 250 1.79 31.32 -26.70
CA ALA A 250 1.34 30.90 -25.36
C ALA A 250 -0.17 31.10 -25.18
N ASP A 251 -0.79 32.06 -25.86
CA ASP A 251 -2.26 32.20 -25.90
C ASP A 251 -2.92 31.00 -26.57
N ALA A 252 -2.36 30.58 -27.72
CA ALA A 252 -2.82 29.39 -28.43
C ALA A 252 -2.58 28.10 -27.63
N LEU A 253 -1.47 28.03 -26.86
CA LEU A 253 -1.19 26.90 -25.98
C LEU A 253 -2.13 26.86 -24.77
N TRP A 254 -2.49 28.00 -24.20
CA TRP A 254 -3.52 28.10 -23.16
C TRP A 254 -4.88 27.63 -23.69
N TRP A 255 -5.33 28.15 -24.83
CA TRP A 255 -6.53 27.69 -25.52
C TRP A 255 -6.48 26.17 -25.78
N GLY A 256 -5.35 25.65 -26.25
CA GLY A 256 -5.14 24.24 -26.47
C GLY A 256 -5.33 23.42 -25.19
N VAL A 257 -4.72 23.82 -24.09
CA VAL A 257 -4.85 23.14 -22.78
C VAL A 257 -6.31 23.16 -22.30
N VAL A 258 -6.97 24.32 -22.32
CA VAL A 258 -8.38 24.47 -21.92
C VAL A 258 -9.32 23.62 -22.80
N THR A 259 -9.01 23.46 -24.08
CA THR A 259 -9.79 22.67 -25.04
C THR A 259 -9.58 21.16 -24.87
N VAL A 260 -8.34 20.66 -24.83
CA VAL A 260 -8.09 19.21 -24.74
C VAL A 260 -8.43 18.62 -23.37
N THR A 261 -8.45 19.44 -22.32
CA THR A 261 -8.94 19.07 -20.98
C THR A 261 -10.46 19.19 -20.84
N THR A 262 -11.18 19.57 -21.92
CA THR A 262 -12.64 19.75 -21.94
C THR A 262 -13.19 20.75 -20.92
N ILE A 263 -12.37 21.72 -20.51
CA ILE A 263 -12.80 22.80 -19.60
C ILE A 263 -13.61 23.86 -20.37
N GLY A 264 -13.11 24.29 -21.52
CA GLY A 264 -13.86 25.14 -22.46
C GLY A 264 -14.38 26.46 -21.87
N TYR A 265 -13.52 27.26 -21.22
CA TYR A 265 -13.92 28.54 -20.61
C TYR A 265 -14.59 29.53 -21.58
N GLY A 266 -14.27 29.46 -22.88
CA GLY A 266 -14.77 30.38 -23.90
C GLY A 266 -14.09 31.76 -23.90
N ASP A 267 -12.97 31.90 -23.19
CA ASP A 267 -12.18 33.13 -23.06
C ASP A 267 -11.31 33.44 -24.29
N LYS A 268 -11.01 32.43 -25.10
CA LYS A 268 -10.40 32.52 -26.44
C LYS A 268 -11.07 31.51 -27.35
N VAL A 269 -11.41 31.88 -28.57
CA VAL A 269 -12.05 30.98 -29.55
C VAL A 269 -11.48 31.26 -30.94
N PRO A 270 -11.00 30.25 -31.69
CA PRO A 270 -10.57 30.49 -33.07
C PRO A 270 -11.75 31.02 -33.88
N GLN A 271 -11.61 32.17 -34.55
CA GLN A 271 -12.68 32.83 -35.28
C GLN A 271 -12.70 32.49 -36.77
N THR A 272 -11.54 32.24 -37.40
CA THR A 272 -11.50 31.88 -38.82
C THR A 272 -12.12 30.50 -39.07
N TRP A 273 -12.68 30.29 -40.26
CA TRP A 273 -13.20 28.96 -40.65
C TRP A 273 -12.10 27.89 -40.69
N ILE A 274 -10.87 28.28 -41.02
CA ILE A 274 -9.72 27.36 -41.14
C ILE A 274 -9.20 26.96 -39.76
N GLY A 275 -9.10 27.89 -38.80
CA GLY A 275 -8.79 27.58 -37.40
C GLY A 275 -9.91 26.78 -36.73
N LYS A 276 -11.18 27.11 -36.97
CA LYS A 276 -12.35 26.30 -36.54
C LYS A 276 -12.29 24.86 -37.08
N ALA A 277 -11.90 24.67 -38.35
CA ALA A 277 -11.73 23.34 -38.95
C ALA A 277 -10.55 22.55 -38.34
N ILE A 278 -9.40 23.19 -38.15
CA ILE A 278 -8.21 22.61 -37.50
C ILE A 278 -8.55 22.21 -36.05
N ALA A 279 -9.14 23.11 -35.27
CA ALA A 279 -9.56 22.87 -33.89
C ALA A 279 -10.55 21.70 -33.78
N SER A 280 -11.57 21.66 -34.64
CA SER A 280 -12.54 20.57 -34.70
C SER A 280 -11.86 19.22 -34.98
N CYS A 281 -10.95 19.16 -35.96
CA CYS A 281 -10.22 17.94 -36.28
C CYS A 281 -9.31 17.47 -35.13
N PHE A 282 -8.46 18.36 -34.60
CA PHE A 282 -7.51 17.99 -33.56
C PHE A 282 -8.17 17.68 -32.20
N SER A 283 -9.26 18.36 -31.84
CA SER A 283 -9.94 18.16 -30.55
C SER A 283 -10.46 16.73 -30.37
N VAL A 284 -11.08 16.13 -31.39
CA VAL A 284 -11.60 14.75 -31.35
C VAL A 284 -10.50 13.74 -30.99
N PHE A 285 -9.32 13.86 -31.60
CA PHE A 285 -8.18 13.00 -31.29
C PHE A 285 -7.54 13.34 -29.95
N ALA A 286 -7.29 14.62 -29.67
CA ALA A 286 -6.56 15.04 -28.47
C ALA A 286 -7.34 14.76 -27.18
N ILE A 287 -8.65 15.06 -27.13
CA ILE A 287 -9.52 14.75 -25.98
C ILE A 287 -9.51 13.24 -25.71
N SER A 288 -9.54 12.41 -26.75
CA SER A 288 -9.45 10.95 -26.62
C SER A 288 -8.14 10.52 -25.93
N PHE A 289 -6.99 11.09 -26.30
CA PHE A 289 -5.71 10.77 -25.65
C PHE A 289 -5.61 11.30 -24.20
N PHE A 290 -6.16 12.48 -23.90
CA PHE A 290 -6.18 13.02 -22.53
C PHE A 290 -7.14 12.28 -21.59
N ALA A 291 -8.20 11.64 -22.12
CA ALA A 291 -9.11 10.80 -21.35
C ALA A 291 -8.53 9.41 -20.98
N LEU A 292 -7.66 8.83 -21.83
CA LEU A 292 -7.11 7.49 -21.62
C LEU A 292 -6.40 7.26 -20.27
N PRO A 293 -5.57 8.19 -19.74
CA PRO A 293 -4.99 8.09 -18.39
C PRO A 293 -6.01 7.76 -17.29
N ALA A 294 -7.22 8.34 -17.32
CA ALA A 294 -8.25 8.06 -16.32
C ALA A 294 -8.82 6.64 -16.48
N GLY A 295 -9.05 6.18 -17.72
CA GLY A 295 -9.51 4.82 -18.02
C GLY A 295 -8.49 3.72 -17.67
N ILE A 296 -7.20 3.97 -17.96
CA ILE A 296 -6.08 3.07 -17.62
C ILE A 296 -5.96 2.93 -16.09
N LEU A 297 -6.00 4.04 -15.35
CA LEU A 297 -5.94 4.00 -13.89
C LEU A 297 -7.19 3.34 -13.28
N GLY A 298 -8.38 3.67 -13.76
CA GLY A 298 -9.65 3.11 -13.27
C GLY A 298 -9.73 1.59 -13.45
N SER A 299 -9.40 1.09 -14.65
CA SER A 299 -9.33 -0.35 -14.93
C SER A 299 -8.23 -1.05 -14.13
N GLY A 300 -7.04 -0.43 -14.02
CA GLY A 300 -5.94 -0.92 -13.18
C GLY A 300 -6.31 -1.04 -11.69
N PHE A 301 -7.08 -0.10 -11.15
CA PHE A 301 -7.62 -0.20 -9.79
C PHE A 301 -8.64 -1.34 -9.66
N ALA A 302 -9.58 -1.47 -10.60
CA ALA A 302 -10.61 -2.52 -10.58
C ALA A 302 -10.00 -3.93 -10.61
N LEU A 303 -9.08 -4.19 -11.54
CA LEU A 303 -8.34 -5.46 -11.65
C LEU A 303 -7.59 -5.78 -10.36
N LYS A 304 -6.94 -4.79 -9.75
CA LYS A 304 -6.16 -4.96 -8.51
C LYS A 304 -7.03 -5.25 -7.29
N VAL A 305 -8.26 -4.70 -7.23
CA VAL A 305 -9.25 -5.07 -6.22
C VAL A 305 -9.73 -6.52 -6.43
N GLN A 306 -10.02 -6.92 -7.67
CA GLN A 306 -10.47 -8.28 -7.99
C GLN A 306 -9.39 -9.33 -7.70
N GLN A 307 -8.12 -9.06 -8.05
CA GLN A 307 -6.97 -9.90 -7.69
C GLN A 307 -6.83 -10.04 -6.17
N LYS A 308 -6.96 -8.93 -5.42
CA LYS A 308 -6.90 -8.92 -3.95
C LYS A 308 -8.05 -9.69 -3.30
N GLN A 309 -9.23 -9.76 -3.93
CA GLN A 309 -10.31 -10.65 -3.51
C GLN A 309 -9.94 -12.11 -3.75
N ARG A 310 -9.54 -12.50 -4.98
CA ARG A 310 -9.12 -13.89 -5.29
C ARG A 310 -8.02 -14.39 -4.35
N GLN A 311 -7.02 -13.56 -4.06
CA GLN A 311 -5.94 -13.91 -3.13
C GLN A 311 -6.41 -14.09 -1.68
N LYS A 312 -7.46 -13.38 -1.22
CA LYS A 312 -8.05 -13.62 0.12
C LYS A 312 -8.68 -15.00 0.22
N HIS A 313 -9.34 -15.49 -0.84
CA HIS A 313 -9.91 -16.84 -0.84
C HIS A 313 -8.80 -17.90 -0.81
N PHE A 314 -7.74 -17.75 -1.61
CA PHE A 314 -6.60 -18.67 -1.60
C PHE A 314 -5.79 -18.65 -0.31
N ASN A 315 -5.53 -17.46 0.27
CA ASN A 315 -4.78 -17.33 1.53
C ASN A 315 -5.46 -18.00 2.73
N ARG A 316 -6.77 -18.29 2.65
CA ARG A 316 -7.52 -19.05 3.66
C ARG A 316 -7.20 -20.56 3.65
N GLN A 317 -6.40 -21.03 2.69
CA GLN A 317 -6.08 -22.45 2.46
C GLN A 317 -4.57 -22.77 2.59
N ILE A 318 -3.79 -22.04 3.38
CA ILE A 318 -2.31 -22.18 3.43
C ILE A 318 -1.82 -23.10 4.58
N PRO A 319 -1.45 -24.37 4.32
CA PRO A 319 -0.52 -25.12 5.16
C PRO A 319 0.95 -24.80 4.83
N ALA A 320 1.24 -24.22 3.65
CA ALA A 320 2.61 -24.05 3.14
C ALA A 320 3.50 -23.13 3.99
N ALA A 321 2.93 -22.13 4.68
CA ALA A 321 3.66 -21.30 5.63
C ALA A 321 4.08 -22.10 6.88
N ALA A 322 3.22 -23.00 7.37
CA ALA A 322 3.55 -23.87 8.49
C ALA A 322 4.62 -24.91 8.12
N SER A 323 4.56 -25.50 6.92
CA SER A 323 5.60 -26.43 6.46
C SER A 323 6.96 -25.74 6.25
N LEU A 324 6.99 -24.51 5.74
CA LEU A 324 8.23 -23.73 5.65
C LEU A 324 8.86 -23.50 7.02
N ILE A 325 8.08 -23.07 8.02
CA ILE A 325 8.56 -22.90 9.39
C ILE A 325 9.06 -24.22 9.98
N GLN A 326 8.34 -25.33 9.79
CA GLN A 326 8.74 -26.66 10.27
C GLN A 326 10.05 -27.15 9.62
N VAL A 327 10.25 -26.92 8.31
CA VAL A 327 11.50 -27.28 7.62
C VAL A 327 12.65 -26.40 8.10
N SER A 328 12.45 -25.08 8.22
CA SER A 328 13.48 -24.16 8.74
C SER A 328 13.89 -24.51 10.18
N MET A 329 12.94 -24.82 11.06
CA MET A 329 13.23 -25.24 12.43
C MET A 329 13.99 -26.58 12.47
N LYS A 330 13.56 -27.59 11.70
CA LYS A 330 14.27 -28.88 11.60
C LYS A 330 15.71 -28.72 11.08
N LEU A 331 15.92 -27.84 10.10
CA LEU A 331 17.25 -27.56 9.55
C LEU A 331 18.15 -26.89 10.59
N LEU A 332 17.64 -25.89 11.33
CA LEU A 332 18.34 -25.24 12.44
C LEU A 332 18.71 -26.24 13.55
N THR A 333 17.78 -27.10 13.96
CA THR A 333 18.06 -28.16 14.94
C THR A 333 19.12 -29.14 14.44
N PHE A 334 19.10 -29.51 13.15
CA PHE A 334 20.10 -30.41 12.56
C PHE A 334 21.50 -29.78 12.55
N PHE A 335 21.64 -28.53 12.11
CA PHE A 335 22.93 -27.83 12.15
C PHE A 335 23.46 -27.68 13.59
N PHE A 336 22.61 -27.33 14.55
CA PHE A 336 23.00 -27.24 15.96
C PHE A 336 23.43 -28.60 16.54
N PHE A 337 22.73 -29.68 16.20
CA PHE A 337 23.08 -31.03 16.65
C PHE A 337 24.36 -31.58 15.99
N CYS A 338 24.62 -31.24 14.73
CA CYS A 338 25.89 -31.54 14.06
C CYS A 338 27.06 -30.75 14.67
N HIS A 339 26.87 -29.48 15.01
CA HIS A 339 27.89 -28.67 15.68
C HIS A 339 28.24 -29.26 17.06
N LEU A 340 27.23 -29.69 17.84
CA LEU A 340 27.43 -30.37 19.13
C LEU A 340 27.97 -31.80 19.05
N ASN A 341 27.91 -32.48 17.90
CA ASN A 341 28.50 -33.81 17.70
C ASN A 341 29.81 -33.79 16.91
N SER A 342 30.40 -32.60 16.68
CA SER A 342 31.63 -32.46 15.92
C SER A 342 32.84 -33.15 16.55
N ASP A 343 32.76 -33.49 17.84
CA ASP A 343 33.84 -34.16 18.58
C ASP A 343 33.85 -35.70 18.43
N ASN A 344 32.77 -36.36 17.97
CA ASN A 344 32.69 -37.83 18.15
C ASN A 344 31.73 -38.62 17.20
N SER A 345 31.87 -38.55 15.87
CA SER A 345 31.20 -39.53 14.98
C SER A 345 31.80 -39.76 13.59
N SER A 346 31.78 -41.04 13.18
CA SER A 346 32.30 -41.55 11.90
C SER A 346 31.37 -41.27 10.70
N PRO A 347 31.90 -40.96 9.50
CA PRO A 347 31.12 -40.45 8.36
C PRO A 347 30.07 -41.42 7.78
N GLY A 348 30.11 -42.72 8.10
CA GLY A 348 29.18 -43.71 7.56
C GLY A 348 27.70 -43.48 7.92
N ASN A 349 27.41 -43.02 9.14
CA ASN A 349 26.03 -42.75 9.57
C ASN A 349 25.45 -41.46 8.98
N PHE A 350 26.30 -40.48 8.66
CA PHE A 350 25.88 -39.16 8.16
C PHE A 350 25.03 -39.27 6.88
N ARG A 351 25.48 -40.06 5.88
CA ARG A 351 24.73 -40.25 4.63
C ARG A 351 23.38 -40.94 4.83
N LYS A 352 23.27 -41.93 5.73
CA LYS A 352 22.00 -42.59 6.04
C LYS A 352 21.02 -41.65 6.71
N LEU A 353 21.46 -40.88 7.71
CA LEU A 353 20.58 -39.96 8.46
C LEU A 353 20.10 -38.78 7.59
N VAL A 354 20.99 -38.18 6.79
CA VAL A 354 20.64 -37.12 5.82
C VAL A 354 19.61 -37.62 4.81
N SER A 355 19.78 -38.85 4.29
CA SER A 355 18.81 -39.47 3.38
C SER A 355 17.41 -39.63 4.01
N ILE A 356 17.34 -40.15 5.24
CA ILE A 356 16.08 -40.35 5.98
C ILE A 356 15.34 -39.02 6.21
N ILE A 357 16.07 -37.92 6.48
CA ILE A 357 15.48 -36.61 6.78
C ILE A 357 15.08 -35.85 5.49
N LEU A 358 15.87 -35.91 4.41
CA LEU A 358 15.58 -35.20 3.16
C LEU A 358 14.61 -35.93 2.22
N SER A 359 14.54 -37.27 2.27
CA SER A 359 13.65 -38.08 1.42
C SER A 359 12.18 -37.60 1.42
N PRO A 360 11.51 -37.40 2.58
CA PRO A 360 10.14 -36.89 2.61
C PRO A 360 10.00 -35.40 2.22
N VAL A 361 11.10 -34.66 2.05
CA VAL A 361 11.10 -33.22 1.72
C VAL A 361 11.29 -32.99 0.22
N PHE A 362 12.18 -33.73 -0.44
CA PHE A 362 12.58 -33.47 -1.83
C PHE A 362 11.79 -34.22 -2.91
N GLY A 363 10.88 -35.13 -2.54
CA GLY A 363 10.15 -36.03 -3.44
C GLY A 363 9.27 -35.38 -4.54
N LYS A 364 9.22 -34.05 -4.67
CA LYS A 364 8.46 -33.34 -5.72
C LYS A 364 9.25 -32.31 -6.55
N CYS A 365 10.52 -32.01 -6.23
CA CYS A 365 11.27 -30.95 -6.93
C CYS A 365 12.73 -31.33 -7.24
N LYS A 366 12.94 -32.19 -8.26
CA LYS A 366 14.29 -32.64 -8.66
C LYS A 366 15.23 -31.50 -9.12
N GLY A 367 14.69 -30.43 -9.72
CA GLY A 367 15.50 -29.33 -10.29
C GLY A 367 16.16 -28.39 -9.28
N LEU A 368 15.53 -28.10 -8.13
CA LEU A 368 16.06 -27.12 -7.17
C LEU A 368 17.22 -27.66 -6.29
N CYS A 369 17.42 -28.98 -6.30
CA CYS A 369 18.31 -29.66 -5.35
C CYS A 369 19.78 -29.27 -5.54
N TYR A 370 20.26 -29.19 -6.79
CA TYR A 370 21.66 -28.88 -7.10
C TYR A 370 22.07 -27.47 -6.67
N CYS A 371 21.27 -26.43 -6.97
CA CYS A 371 21.58 -25.06 -6.56
C CYS A 371 21.65 -24.90 -5.03
N PHE A 372 20.74 -25.56 -4.29
CA PHE A 372 20.73 -25.47 -2.84
C PHE A 372 21.92 -26.23 -2.20
N TYR A 373 22.28 -27.39 -2.75
CA TYR A 373 23.50 -28.10 -2.34
C TYR A 373 24.76 -27.27 -2.61
N SER A 374 24.91 -26.69 -3.80
CA SER A 374 26.07 -25.84 -4.13
C SER A 374 26.19 -24.63 -3.20
N PHE A 375 25.08 -23.95 -2.89
CA PHE A 375 25.10 -22.76 -2.03
C PHE A 375 25.47 -23.09 -0.57
N VAL A 376 24.96 -24.19 -0.03
CA VAL A 376 25.31 -24.67 1.33
C VAL A 376 26.74 -25.19 1.39
N PHE A 377 27.21 -25.86 0.33
CA PHE A 377 28.59 -26.35 0.24
C PHE A 377 29.60 -25.19 0.19
N PHE A 378 29.36 -24.18 -0.65
CA PHE A 378 30.21 -22.97 -0.69
C PHE A 378 30.20 -22.21 0.64
N SER A 379 29.03 -22.00 1.26
CA SER A 379 28.93 -21.32 2.56
C SER A 379 29.68 -22.07 3.67
N SER A 380 29.65 -23.41 3.64
CA SER A 380 30.40 -24.26 4.59
C SER A 380 31.91 -24.18 4.37
N LEU A 381 32.36 -24.10 3.11
CA LEU A 381 33.78 -23.99 2.76
C LEU A 381 34.36 -22.62 3.17
N SER A 382 33.59 -21.54 2.99
CA SER A 382 33.98 -20.19 3.43
C SER A 382 34.07 -20.03 4.95
N LEU A 383 33.42 -20.90 5.73
CA LEU A 383 33.51 -20.92 7.20
C LEU A 383 34.63 -21.82 7.75
N PHE A 384 35.44 -22.42 6.88
CA PHE A 384 36.55 -23.33 7.24
C PHE A 384 37.93 -22.75 6.90
N PHE A 385 37.97 -21.50 6.42
CA PHE A 385 39.19 -20.79 5.97
C PHE A 385 39.32 -19.38 6.59
N LEU A 386 38.59 -19.13 7.68
CA LEU A 386 38.45 -17.84 8.36
C LEU A 386 38.21 -18.07 9.87
#